data_AF-W0JPC7-F1
#
_entry.id   AF-W0JPC7-F1
#
_cell.length_a   1.000
_cell.length_b   1.000
_cell.length_c   1.000
_cell.angle_alpha   90.00
_cell.angle_beta   90.00
_cell.angle_gamma   90.00
#
_symmetry.space_group_name_H-M   'P 1'
#
loop_
_entity.id
_entity.type
_entity.pdbx_description
1 polymer ?
#
loop_
_entity_poly.entity_id
_entity_poly.type
_entity_poly.pdbx_seq_one_letter_code
_entity_poly.pdbx_strand_id
1 'polypeptide(L)' 'MTSDEETTWEYETVRPPREATKEEATDPVDVLNERGDEGWEFVETIDYSGGGTKYLVFKRPKRTDDDDGRRSGTDQ' A
#
# COMPACT_ATOMS: atom_id res chain seq x y z
N MET A 1 5.45 11.96 -26.85
CA MET A 1 6.08 11.36 -25.67
C MET A 1 5.00 11.38 -24.63
N THR A 2 4.36 10.23 -24.43
CA THR A 2 3.36 10.00 -23.39
C THR A 2 3.96 10.50 -22.09
N SER A 3 3.32 11.50 -21.49
CA SER A 3 3.59 11.85 -20.10
C SER A 3 3.35 10.58 -19.32
N ASP A 4 4.43 9.93 -18.89
CA ASP A 4 4.39 9.03 -17.76
C ASP A 4 3.99 9.94 -16.61
N GLU A 5 2.68 10.09 -16.41
CA GLU A 5 2.13 10.75 -15.25
C GLU A 5 2.69 9.95 -14.09
N GLU A 6 3.83 10.40 -13.55
CA GLU A 6 4.64 9.67 -12.59
C GLU A 6 3.72 9.28 -11.45
N THR A 7 3.20 8.04 -11.53
CA THR A 7 2.16 7.59 -10.62
C THR A 7 2.81 7.62 -9.26
N THR A 8 2.48 8.64 -8.48
CA THR A 8 3.21 8.90 -7.26
C THR A 8 2.64 7.94 -6.24
N TRP A 9 3.46 7.02 -5.75
CA TRP A 9 3.01 6.01 -4.81
C TRP A 9 3.17 6.50 -3.37
N GLU A 10 2.16 6.24 -2.55
CA GLU A 10 2.27 6.31 -1.09
C GLU A 10 2.57 4.93 -0.54
N TYR A 11 3.48 4.84 0.42
CA TYR A 11 3.88 3.58 1.04
C TYR A 11 3.62 3.64 2.55
N GLU A 12 3.06 2.57 3.10
CA GLU A 12 2.79 2.41 4.53
C GLU A 12 3.38 1.08 5.02
N THR A 13 3.97 1.09 6.22
CA THR A 13 4.48 -0.13 6.86
C THR A 13 3.65 -0.43 8.11
N VAL A 14 3.08 -1.63 8.15
CA VAL A 14 2.26 -2.08 9.27
C VAL A 14 2.98 -3.21 9.99
N ARG A 15 3.03 -3.11 11.31
CA ARG A 15 3.54 -4.20 12.14
C ARG A 15 2.41 -5.23 12.32
N PRO A 16 2.61 -6.50 11.92
CA PRO A 16 1.62 -7.54 12.13
C PRO A 16 1.34 -7.68 13.63
N PRO A 17 0.10 -8.02 14.00
CA PRO A 17 -0.25 -8.28 15.39
C PRO A 17 0.67 -9.37 15.93
N ARG A 18 1.19 -9.15 17.14
CA ARG A 18 1.96 -10.17 17.87
C ARG A 18 1.19 -10.49 19.14
N GLU A 19 0.84 -11.75 19.32
CA GLU A 19 0.31 -12.21 20.60
C GLU A 19 1.44 -12.22 21.63
N ALA A 20 1.17 -11.69 22.82
CA ALA A 20 2.17 -11.49 23.87
C ALA A 20 2.77 -12.80 24.43
N THR A 21 2.29 -13.97 23.99
CA THR A 21 2.58 -15.27 24.61
C THR A 21 3.01 -16.37 23.64
N LYS A 22 3.16 -16.11 22.34
CA LYS A 22 3.69 -17.12 21.43
C LYS A 22 4.36 -16.49 20.22
N GLU A 23 5.54 -16.99 19.88
CA GLU A 23 6.44 -16.55 18.80
C GLU A 23 5.88 -16.75 17.37
N GLU A 24 4.56 -16.88 17.24
CA GLU A 24 3.86 -17.06 15.98
C GLU A 24 3.09 -15.76 15.71
N ALA A 25 3.46 -15.04 14.64
CA ALA A 25 2.68 -13.89 14.20
C ALA A 25 1.24 -14.36 13.94
N THR A 26 0.25 -13.71 14.57
CA THR A 26 -1.16 -14.00 14.29
C THR A 26 -1.42 -13.72 12.81
N ASP A 27 -2.32 -14.51 12.23
CA ASP A 27 -2.69 -14.42 10.82
C ASP A 27 -3.02 -12.96 10.43
N PRO A 28 -2.29 -12.36 9.47
CA PRO A 28 -2.44 -10.95 9.15
C PRO A 28 -3.61 -10.66 8.19
N VAL A 29 -4.48 -11.65 7.89
CA VAL A 29 -5.58 -11.49 6.92
C VAL A 29 -6.51 -10.35 7.27
N ASP A 30 -6.85 -10.14 8.54
CA ASP A 30 -7.69 -9.01 8.95
C ASP A 30 -7.06 -7.68 8.54
N VAL A 31 -5.78 -7.49 8.87
CA VAL A 31 -5.02 -6.28 8.51
C VAL A 31 -4.92 -6.13 6.99
N LEU A 32 -4.69 -7.22 6.25
CA LEU A 32 -4.63 -7.18 4.78
C LEU A 32 -5.97 -6.76 4.18
N ASN A 33 -7.09 -7.28 4.70
CA ASN A 33 -8.43 -6.91 4.24
C ASN A 33 -8.76 -5.46 4.59
N GLU A 34 -8.48 -5.01 5.82
CA GLU A 34 -8.68 -3.62 6.24
C GLU A 34 -7.93 -2.64 5.32
N ARG A 35 -6.65 -2.93 5.03
CA ARG A 35 -5.84 -2.13 4.12
C ARG A 35 -6.37 -2.19 2.68
N GLY A 36 -6.83 -3.36 2.25
CA GLY A 36 -7.47 -3.53 0.94
C GLY A 36 -8.74 -2.66 0.79
N ASP A 37 -9.58 -2.60 1.82
CA ASP A 37 -10.78 -1.74 1.86
C ASP A 37 -10.42 -0.24 1.79
N GLU A 38 -9.30 0.15 2.41
CA GLU A 38 -8.74 1.51 2.33
C GLU A 38 -8.07 1.84 0.98
N GLY A 39 -7.96 0.87 0.06
CA GLY A 39 -7.35 1.03 -1.26
C GLY A 39 -5.83 0.82 -1.29
N TRP A 40 -5.27 0.16 -0.29
CA TRP A 40 -3.87 -0.22 -0.25
C TRP A 40 -3.62 -1.61 -0.85
N GLU A 41 -2.57 -1.71 -1.65
CA GLU A 41 -2.08 -2.96 -2.24
C GLU A 41 -0.88 -3.49 -1.45
N PHE A 42 -0.93 -4.75 -1.03
CA PHE A 42 0.19 -5.41 -0.39
C PHE A 42 1.35 -5.62 -1.38
N VAL A 43 2.57 -5.24 -0.96
CA VAL A 43 3.77 -5.30 -1.80
C VAL A 43 4.69 -6.43 -1.36
N GLU A 44 5.18 -6.35 -0.12
CA GLU A 44 6.18 -7.28 0.40
C GLU A 44 6.21 -7.30 1.93
N THR A 45 6.94 -8.26 2.49
CA THR A 45 7.26 -8.30 3.91
C THR A 45 8.73 -8.05 4.15
N ILE A 46 9.06 -7.13 5.07
CA ILE A 46 10.43 -6.89 5.51
C ILE A 46 10.66 -7.69 6.79
N ASP A 47 11.62 -8.61 6.75
CA ASP A 47 12.10 -9.38 7.90
C ASP A 47 13.53 -8.94 8.24
N TYR A 48 13.74 -8.42 9.45
CA TYR A 48 15.10 -8.22 9.93
C TYR A 48 15.62 -9.55 10.46
N SER A 49 16.51 -10.16 9.67
CA SER A 49 17.25 -11.36 10.06
C SER A 49 17.97 -11.09 11.40
N GLY A 50 17.42 -11.67 12.48
CA GLY A 50 17.81 -11.35 13.86
C GLY A 50 16.68 -11.42 14.90
N GLY A 51 15.48 -11.92 14.53
CA GLY A 51 14.36 -12.09 15.45
C GLY A 51 13.56 -10.81 15.73
N GLY A 52 13.83 -9.74 14.99
CA GLY A 52 13.22 -8.43 15.20
C GLY A 52 12.18 -8.11 14.15
N THR A 53 10.90 -8.22 14.52
CA THR A 53 9.72 -7.63 13.85
C THR A 53 9.64 -7.75 12.32
N LYS A 54 8.74 -8.62 11.86
CA LYS A 54 8.23 -8.58 10.49
C LYS A 54 7.44 -7.30 10.28
N TYR A 55 7.59 -6.62 9.15
CA TYR A 55 6.72 -5.53 8.70
C TYR A 55 6.04 -5.92 7.40
N LEU A 56 4.79 -5.51 7.22
CA LEU A 56 4.04 -5.62 5.98
C LEU A 56 4.09 -4.28 5.27
N VAL A 57 4.56 -4.26 4.03
CA VAL A 57 4.65 -3.06 3.20
C VAL A 57 3.45 -3.01 2.28
N PHE A 58 2.77 -1.88 2.30
CA PHE A 58 1.64 -1.57 1.43
C PHE A 58 1.97 -0.36 0.57
N LYS A 59 1.37 -0.30 -0.62
CA LYS A 59 1.41 0.88 -1.49
C LYS A 59 0.01 1.25 -1.95
N ARG A 60 -0.23 2.53 -2.21
CA ARG A 60 -1.42 2.99 -2.93
C ARG A 60 -1.04 4.13 -3.88
N PRO A 61 -1.75 4.29 -5.01
CA PRO A 61 -1.54 5.46 -5.85
C PRO A 61 -1.98 6.69 -5.07
N LYS A 62 -1.11 7.71 -4.97
CA LYS A 62 -1.57 9.02 -4.52
C LYS A 62 -2.53 9.52 -5.56
N ARG A 63 -3.72 9.96 -5.13
CA ARG A 63 -4.51 10.87 -5.95
C ARG A 63 -3.67 12.13 -6.09
N THR A 64 -2.90 12.20 -7.17
CA THR A 64 -2.59 13.49 -7.73
C THR A 64 -3.92 13.98 -8.26
N ASP A 65 -4.37 15.15 -7.82
CA ASP A 65 -5.59 15.81 -8.29
C ASP A 65 -5.47 16.25 -9.77
N ASP A 66 -4.60 15.58 -10.54
CA ASP A 66 -4.26 15.84 -11.94
C ASP A 66 -4.96 14.79 -12.83
N ASP A 67 -6.23 14.48 -12.52
CA ASP A 67 -7.17 13.96 -13.52
C ASP A 67 -8.40 14.88 -13.60
N ASP A 68 -8.22 16.18 -13.32
CA ASP A 68 -9.23 17.19 -13.64
C ASP A 68 -8.71 18.08 -14.78
N GLY A 69 -9.21 17.84 -15.99
CA GLY A 69 -9.39 18.96 -16.93
C GLY A 69 -9.01 18.81 -18.39
N ARG A 70 -8.76 17.62 -18.98
CA ARG A 70 -8.48 17.58 -20.43
C ARG A 70 -9.16 16.50 -21.26
N ARG A 71 -10.46 16.27 -21.06
CA ARG A 71 -11.26 15.55 -22.07
C ARG A 71 -12.68 16.08 -22.17
N SER A 72 -12.88 17.18 -22.92
CA SER A 72 -14.07 17.48 -23.75
C SER A 72 -14.00 18.95 -24.20
N GLY A 73 -13.99 19.36 -25.46
CA GLY A 73 -14.01 18.65 -26.73
C GLY A 73 -13.50 19.61 -27.80
N THR A 74 -12.71 19.09 -28.73
CA THR A 74 -12.56 19.71 -30.04
C THR A 74 -13.87 19.46 -30.78
N ASP A 75 -14.60 20.52 -31.10
CA ASP A 75 -15.59 20.52 -32.17
C ASP A 75 -15.53 21.88 -32.88
N GLN A 76 -15.91 21.86 -34.16
CA GLN A 76 -15.25 22.48 -35.32
C GLN A 76 -15.31 23.99 -35.47
#